data_AF-A0A3A5VHK7-F1
#
_entry.id   AF-A0A3A5VHK7-F1
#
_cell.length_a   1.000
_cell.length_b   1.000
_cell.length_c   1.000
_cell.angle_alpha   90.00
_cell.angle_beta   90.00
_cell.angle_gamma   90.00
#
_symmetry.space_group_name_H-M   'P 1'
#
loop_
_entity.id
_entity.type
_entity.pdbx_description
1 polymer ?
#
loop_
_entity_poly.entity_id
_entity_poly.type
_entity_poly.pdbx_seq_one_letter_code
_entity_poly.pdbx_strand_id
1 'polypeptide(L)'
;ELGSVVCDWQIPTDTRVVRFTATVDRGLEIPEGDEANNVAEELVAIQESVTEDGVKSGDDGMGQSALLVLSSIAALALLALIGYMMPPKIKKIE
;
A
#
# COMPACT_ATOMS: atom_id res chain seq x y z
N GLU A 1 3.12 -40.89 5.71
CA GLU A 1 3.55 -39.81 4.78
C GLU A 1 3.93 -38.60 5.61
N LEU A 2 4.90 -37.80 5.16
CA LEU A 2 5.20 -36.53 5.82
C LEU A 2 4.16 -35.49 5.36
N GLY A 3 3.49 -34.83 6.30
CA GLY A 3 2.59 -33.72 5.99
C GLY A 3 3.37 -32.47 5.64
N SER A 4 2.84 -31.65 4.73
CA SER A 4 3.40 -30.32 4.41
C SER A 4 2.36 -29.24 4.69
N VAL A 5 2.80 -28.15 5.33
CA VAL A 5 2.01 -26.94 5.50
C VAL A 5 2.72 -25.81 4.74
N VAL A 6 1.98 -25.08 3.92
CA VAL A 6 2.49 -23.93 3.17
C VAL A 6 1.64 -22.72 3.54
N CYS A 7 2.29 -21.58 3.75
CA CYS A 7 1.61 -20.31 3.96
C CYS A 7 2.14 -19.25 2.99
N ASP A 8 1.24 -18.41 2.51
CA ASP A 8 1.60 -17.20 1.80
C ASP A 8 1.67 -16.05 2.80
N TRP A 9 2.73 -15.26 2.73
CA TRP A 9 2.94 -14.12 3.60
C TRP A 9 3.37 -12.91 2.80
N GLN A 10 2.75 -11.76 3.08
CA GLN A 10 3.10 -10.49 2.46
C GLN A 10 4.18 -9.79 3.30
N ILE A 11 5.33 -9.53 2.66
CA ILE A 11 6.48 -8.90 3.29
C ILE A 11 6.17 -7.41 3.56
N PRO A 12 6.29 -6.90 4.80
CA PRO A 12 6.16 -5.48 5.12
C PRO A 12 7.28 -4.65 4.49
N THR A 13 6.98 -3.41 4.12
CA THR A 13 7.87 -2.51 3.36
C THR A 13 9.14 -2.08 4.09
N ASP A 14 9.18 -2.17 5.42
CA ASP A 14 10.29 -1.70 6.27
C ASP A 14 11.05 -2.84 6.96
N THR A 15 10.82 -4.08 6.53
CA THR A 15 11.42 -5.27 7.16
C THR A 15 12.68 -5.73 6.44
N ARG A 16 13.77 -5.94 7.19
CA ARG A 16 15.07 -6.39 6.64
C ARG A 16 15.42 -7.83 6.98
N VAL A 17 15.05 -8.28 8.17
CA VAL A 17 15.31 -9.64 8.65
C VAL A 17 14.08 -10.07 9.42
N VAL A 18 13.61 -11.28 9.14
CA VAL A 18 12.52 -11.91 9.88
C VAL A 18 12.97 -13.21 10.51
N ARG A 19 12.34 -13.55 11.64
CA ARG A 19 12.45 -14.86 12.25
C ARG A 19 11.17 -15.62 11.98
N PHE A 20 11.27 -16.71 11.21
CA PHE A 20 10.20 -17.68 11.11
C PHE A 20 10.32 -18.66 12.27
N THR A 21 9.21 -18.91 12.95
CA THR A 21 9.11 -19.94 13.99
C THR A 21 7.96 -20.86 13.61
N ALA A 22 8.27 -22.15 13.48
CA ALA A 22 7.28 -23.20 13.34
C ALA A 22 7.18 -23.97 14.67
N THR A 23 5.96 -24.18 15.15
CA THR A 23 5.71 -24.97 16.37
C THR A 23 4.56 -25.93 16.13
N VAL A 24 4.81 -27.22 16.37
CA VAL A 24 3.79 -28.28 16.29
C VAL A 24 3.33 -28.62 17.71
N ASP A 25 2.01 -28.78 17.89
CA ASP A 25 1.31 -29.23 19.11
C ASP A 25 1.54 -28.43 20.43
N ARG A 26 2.59 -27.62 20.53
CA ARG A 26 3.02 -26.89 21.75
C ARG A 26 3.14 -27.80 23.00
N GLY A 27 3.17 -29.12 22.82
CA GLY A 27 3.24 -30.13 23.89
C GLY A 27 1.98 -30.20 24.76
N LEU A 28 0.80 -29.97 24.17
CA LEU A 28 -0.47 -29.89 24.93
C LEU A 28 -1.48 -30.99 24.58
N GLU A 29 -1.50 -31.52 23.36
CA GLU A 29 -2.53 -32.49 22.93
C GLU A 29 -1.95 -33.87 22.62
N ILE A 30 -0.76 -33.95 22.02
CA ILE A 30 -0.16 -35.18 21.54
C ILE A 30 1.08 -35.50 22.39
N PRO A 31 1.07 -36.57 23.19
CA PRO A 31 2.26 -36.99 23.92
C PRO A 31 3.26 -37.65 22.98
N GLU A 32 4.44 -37.04 22.88
CA GLU A 32 5.48 -37.47 21.94
C GLU A 32 6.71 -38.03 22.65
N GLY A 33 7.59 -38.68 21.88
CA GLY A 33 8.83 -39.25 22.43
C GLY A 33 9.85 -38.19 22.87
N ASP A 34 9.80 -37.00 22.25
CA ASP A 34 10.69 -35.88 22.53
C ASP A 34 9.97 -34.55 22.25
N GLU A 35 9.46 -33.91 23.30
CA GLU A 35 8.75 -32.62 23.24
C GLU A 35 9.66 -31.44 22.84
N ALA A 36 10.99 -31.62 22.84
CA ALA A 36 11.93 -30.54 22.54
C ALA A 36 12.15 -30.32 21.04
N ASN A 37 11.71 -31.26 20.19
CA ASN A 37 11.91 -31.18 18.73
C ASN A 37 10.71 -30.57 17.98
N ASN A 38 9.74 -30.03 18.72
CA ASN A 38 8.51 -29.44 18.18
C ASN A 38 8.65 -28.00 17.71
N VAL A 39 9.80 -27.37 17.95
CA VAL A 39 10.05 -25.97 17.60
C VAL A 39 11.24 -25.88 16.65
N ALA A 40 11.03 -25.19 15.53
CA ALA A 40 12.07 -24.81 14.59
C ALA A 40 12.06 -23.30 14.37
N GLU A 41 13.24 -22.69 14.32
CA GLU A 41 13.41 -21.26 14.05
C GLU A 41 14.42 -21.02 12.95
N GLU A 42 14.11 -20.07 12.06
CA GLU A 42 15.00 -19.68 10.97
C GLU A 42 15.01 -18.15 10.80
N LEU A 43 16.20 -17.58 10.69
CA LEU A 43 16.39 -16.16 10.38
C LEU A 43 16.59 -15.97 8.89
N VAL A 44 15.71 -15.21 8.26
CA VAL A 44 15.72 -14.97 6.82
C VAL A 44 15.93 -13.48 6.56
N ALA A 45 16.96 -13.16 5.78
CA ALA A 45 17.18 -11.81 5.30
C ALA A 45 16.28 -11.51 4.10
N ILE A 46 15.53 -10.42 4.19
CA ILE A 46 14.73 -9.88 3.11
C ILE A 46 15.63 -8.97 2.27
N GLN A 47 15.89 -9.39 1.04
CA GLN A 47 16.63 -8.59 0.07
C GLN A 47 15.65 -7.82 -0.80
N GLU A 48 15.96 -6.56 -1.06
CA GLU A 48 15.23 -5.77 -2.04
C GLU A 48 15.38 -6.43 -3.42
N SER A 49 14.28 -6.60 -4.14
CA SER A 49 14.35 -7.02 -5.52
C SER A 49 14.98 -5.89 -6.33
N VAL A 50 16.21 -6.10 -6.82
CA VAL A 50 16.80 -5.23 -7.83
C VAL A 50 16.07 -5.50 -9.14
N THR A 51 14.92 -4.85 -9.31
CA THR A 51 14.26 -4.78 -10.60
C THR A 51 15.04 -3.75 -11.41
N GLU A 52 16.03 -4.21 -12.19
CA GLU A 52 16.45 -3.45 -13.37
C GLU A 52 15.19 -3.24 -14.23
N ASP A 53 14.95 -1.98 -14.62
CA ASP A 53 13.75 -1.46 -15.26
C ASP A 53 12.56 -1.14 -14.34
N GLY A 54 12.60 0.06 -13.76
CA GLY A 54 11.83 1.18 -14.34
C GLY A 54 10.30 1.08 -14.41
N VAL A 55 9.64 0.13 -13.77
CA VAL A 55 8.18 0.10 -13.69
C VAL A 55 7.74 0.44 -12.27
N LYS A 56 7.29 1.69 -12.13
CA LYS A 56 6.53 2.17 -10.97
C LYS A 56 5.28 1.31 -10.84
N SER A 57 5.32 0.27 -10.02
CA SER A 57 4.12 -0.40 -9.50
C SER A 57 3.54 0.48 -8.40
N GLY A 58 2.87 1.54 -8.83
CA GLY A 58 2.10 2.45 -8.02
C GLY A 58 1.05 3.06 -8.91
N ASP A 59 -0.20 2.83 -8.55
CA ASP A 59 -1.42 3.43 -9.09
C ASP A 59 -1.37 4.96 -9.04
N ASP A 60 -0.57 5.57 -9.92
CA ASP A 60 -0.29 7.01 -9.93
C ASP A 60 -0.39 7.56 -11.37
N GLY A 61 -1.33 7.02 -12.14
CA GLY A 61 -1.61 7.37 -13.53
C GLY A 61 -2.16 8.78 -13.75
N MET A 62 -2.34 9.55 -12.68
CA MET A 62 -2.73 10.96 -12.75
C MET A 62 -2.01 11.74 -11.63
N GLY A 63 -0.68 11.65 -11.63
CA GLY A 63 0.18 12.31 -10.67
C GLY A 63 -0.18 13.79 -10.50
N GLN A 64 -0.14 14.26 -9.26
CA GLN A 64 -0.35 15.61 -8.74
C GLN A 64 -0.43 16.78 -9.75
N SER A 65 0.45 16.83 -10.76
CA SER A 65 0.43 17.82 -11.84
C SER A 65 -0.89 17.85 -12.64
N ALA A 66 -1.49 16.70 -12.94
CA ALA A 66 -2.75 16.64 -13.66
C ALA A 66 -3.94 17.13 -12.81
N LEU A 67 -3.93 16.85 -11.50
CA LEU A 67 -4.90 17.40 -10.56
C LEU A 67 -4.77 18.92 -10.44
N LEU A 68 -3.55 19.46 -10.41
CA LEU A 68 -3.29 20.90 -10.40
C LEU A 68 -3.75 21.60 -11.68
N VAL A 69 -3.55 20.97 -12.84
CA VAL A 69 -4.03 21.51 -14.13
C VAL A 69 -5.56 21.51 -14.16
N LEU A 70 -6.20 20.40 -13.79
CA LEU A 70 -7.67 20.31 -13.73
C LEU A 70 -8.28 21.30 -12.74
N SER A 71 -7.69 21.47 -11.55
CA SER A 71 -8.19 22.43 -10.56
C SER A 71 -8.06 23.87 -11.06
N SER A 72 -6.99 24.19 -11.77
CA SER A 72 -6.76 25.52 -12.33
C SER A 72 -7.78 25.85 -13.44
N ILE A 73 -8.08 24.89 -14.31
CA ILE A 73 -9.09 25.03 -15.37
C ILE A 73 -10.48 25.20 -14.75
N ALA A 74 -10.82 24.38 -13.75
CA ALA A 74 -12.11 24.46 -13.06
C ALA A 74 -12.30 25.83 -12.36
N ALA A 75 -11.27 26.36 -11.72
CA ALA A 75 -11.31 27.67 -11.08
C ALA A 75 -11.56 28.80 -12.09
N LEU A 76 -10.90 28.77 -13.25
CA LEU A 76 -11.10 29.77 -14.31
C LEU A 76 -12.52 29.68 -14.92
N ALA A 77 -13.03 28.47 -15.13
CA ALA A 77 -14.40 28.26 -15.62
C ALA A 77 -15.44 28.82 -14.64
N LEU A 78 -15.22 28.65 -13.33
CA LEU A 78 -16.11 29.20 -12.29
C LEU A 78 -16.11 30.73 -12.30
N LEU A 79 -14.93 31.36 -12.41
CA LEU A 79 -14.83 32.82 -12.49
C LEU A 79 -15.52 33.38 -13.75
N ALA A 80 -15.39 32.70 -14.89
CA ALA A 80 -16.08 33.08 -16.12
C ALA A 80 -17.61 32.96 -15.97
N LEU A 81 -18.09 31.89 -15.33
CA LEU A 81 -19.52 31.70 -15.07
C LEU A 81 -20.07 32.79 -14.13
N ILE A 82 -19.33 33.14 -13.08
CA ILE A 82 -19.70 34.21 -12.15
C ILE A 82 -19.76 35.55 -12.92
N GLY A 83 -18.75 35.86 -13.73
CA GLY A 83 -18.75 37.07 -14.55
C GLY A 83 -19.91 37.15 -15.54
N TYR A 84 -20.30 36.01 -16.13
CA TYR A 84 -21.45 35.92 -17.01
C TYR A 84 -22.79 36.10 -16.28
N MET A 85 -22.91 35.56 -15.06
CA MET A 85 -24.12 35.67 -14.24
C MET A 85 -24.23 36.99 -13.47
N MET A 86 -23.19 37.82 -13.46
CA MET A 86 -23.25 39.15 -12.85
C MET A 86 -24.11 40.09 -13.72
N PRO A 87 -25.12 40.77 -13.14
CA PRO A 87 -25.96 41.70 -13.87
C PRO A 87 -25.13 42.89 -14.39
N PRO A 88 -25.37 43.38 -15.61
CA PRO A 88 -24.60 44.46 -16.20
C PRO A 88 -24.85 45.77 -15.44
N LYS A 89 -23.88 46.14 -14.59
CA LYS A 89 -23.76 47.37 -13.79
C LYS A 89 -25.04 47.78 -13.04
N ILE A 90 -24.96 47.85 -11.71
CA ILE A 90 -25.92 48.61 -10.91
C ILE A 90 -25.92 50.03 -11.49
N LYS A 91 -26.96 50.39 -12.26
CA LYS A 91 -27.19 51.77 -12.66
C LYS A 91 -27.33 52.54 -11.36
N LYS A 92 -26.47 53.54 -11.14
CA LYS A 92 -26.70 54.50 -10.06
C LYS A 92 -28.10 55.07 -10.30
N ILE A 93 -28.98 54.88 -9.32
CA ILE A 93 -30.25 55.58 -9.29
C ILE A 93 -29.87 57.03 -8.96
N GLU A 94 -30.16 57.94 -9.90
CA GLU A 94 -30.09 59.39 -9.71
C GLU A 94 -31.35 59.88 -9.00
#